data_AF-A0AAV0A987-F1
#
_entry.id   AF-A0AAV0A987-F1
#
_cell.length_a   1.000
_cell.length_b   1.000
_cell.length_c   1.000
_cell.angle_alpha   90.00
_cell.angle_beta   90.00
_cell.angle_gamma   90.00
#
_symmetry.space_group_name_H-M   'P 1'
#
loop_
_entity.id
_entity.type
_entity.pdbx_description
1 polymer ?
#
loop_
_entity_poly.entity_id
_entity_poly.type
_entity_poly.pdbx_seq_one_letter_code
_entity_poly.pdbx_strand_id
1 'polypeptide(L)'
;MGVRAAPSCAAAPAAPAAPAGAERYRRPGPWPPSPPPLLPLLLLSLGLLHAGDCQQPAQCRIQKCTTDFVSLTSHLNSATDGFDSDFCKALRAYAGCTQRTSKACRGNLVYHSAVLGISDLMSQRNCSKDGPTSSTNPEVTHDPCNYHSLGGLREHRGGDQSPPNYLFCGLFGDPHLRTFKDHFQTCKVEGAWPLIDNNYLSVQVTNVPVVPGSSATATNKASTLLC
;
A
#
# COMPACT_ATOMS: atom_id res chain seq x y z
N MET A 1 9.22 12.18 0.24
CA MET A 1 8.58 10.90 0.64
C MET A 1 9.69 9.95 1.05
N GLY A 2 9.80 9.65 2.34
CA GLY A 2 10.92 8.86 2.86
C GLY A 2 10.70 7.38 2.58
N VAL A 3 11.48 6.80 1.66
CA VAL A 3 11.61 5.35 1.56
C VAL A 3 12.38 4.90 2.80
N ARG A 4 11.69 4.33 3.79
CA ARG A 4 12.36 3.65 4.91
C ARG A 4 12.83 2.29 4.39
N ALA A 5 14.00 2.28 3.75
CA ALA A 5 14.77 1.05 3.64
C ALA A 5 15.25 0.68 5.04
N ALA A 6 15.26 -0.61 5.36
CA ALA A 6 15.96 -1.08 6.55
C ALA A 6 17.39 -0.48 6.53
N PRO A 7 17.86 0.13 7.63
CA PRO A 7 19.25 0.52 7.72
C PRO A 7 20.07 -0.74 7.51
N SER A 8 21.17 -0.63 6.77
CA SER A 8 22.30 -1.56 6.68
C SER A 8 22.12 -2.85 7.48
N CYS A 9 22.23 -4.04 6.87
CA CYS A 9 22.18 -5.33 7.58
C CYS A 9 23.06 -5.25 8.83
N ALA A 10 22.50 -4.91 9.99
CA ALA A 10 23.31 -4.46 11.10
C ALA A 10 23.97 -5.70 11.68
N ALA A 11 25.29 -5.76 11.52
CA ALA A 11 26.14 -6.79 12.08
C ALA A 11 25.80 -6.96 13.56
N ALA A 12 25.50 -8.20 13.97
CA ALA A 12 25.51 -8.55 15.38
C ALA A 12 26.89 -8.17 15.95
N PRO A 13 26.98 -7.48 17.10
CA PRO A 13 28.27 -7.16 17.70
C PRO A 13 29.00 -8.46 18.04
N ALA A 14 30.26 -8.54 17.65
CA ALA A 14 31.16 -9.61 18.07
C ALA A 14 31.35 -9.53 19.59
N ALA A 15 30.85 -10.52 20.33
CA ALA A 15 31.23 -10.72 21.72
C ALA A 15 32.65 -11.30 21.78
N PRO A 16 33.57 -10.77 22.60
CA PRO A 16 34.90 -11.35 22.74
C PRO A 16 34.81 -12.66 23.53
N ALA A 17 35.62 -13.64 23.11
CA ALA A 17 35.82 -14.89 23.83
C ALA A 17 36.50 -14.61 25.20
N ALA A 18 35.96 -15.19 26.27
CA ALA A 18 36.60 -15.22 27.58
C ALA A 18 37.09 -16.66 27.89
N PRO A 19 38.28 -16.85 28.49
CA PRO A 19 38.83 -18.18 28.75
C PRO A 19 38.28 -18.79 30.05
N ALA A 20 38.36 -20.12 30.11
CA ALA A 20 38.00 -20.94 31.25
C ALA A 20 38.94 -20.73 32.45
N GLY A 21 38.39 -20.72 33.68
CA GLY A 21 39.17 -20.72 34.91
C GLY A 21 38.35 -20.74 36.21
N ALA A 22 38.35 -21.91 36.86
CA ALA A 22 38.32 -22.21 38.30
C ALA A 22 37.23 -21.62 39.24
N GLU A 23 36.55 -22.56 39.92
CA GLU A 23 35.66 -22.38 41.07
C GLU A 23 36.24 -21.56 42.24
N ARG A 24 35.38 -20.75 42.87
CA ARG A 24 35.37 -20.60 44.33
C ARG A 24 33.98 -20.31 44.87
N TYR A 25 33.46 -21.30 45.59
CA TYR A 25 32.21 -21.31 46.35
C TYR A 25 32.14 -20.16 47.38
N ARG A 26 31.12 -19.30 47.28
CA ARG A 26 30.66 -18.44 48.38
C ARG A 26 29.13 -18.51 48.50
N ARG A 27 28.68 -18.74 49.73
CA ARG A 27 27.28 -18.97 50.16
C ARG A 27 26.35 -17.78 49.90
N PRO A 28 25.03 -18.00 49.72
CA PRO A 28 24.05 -16.95 49.45
C PRO A 28 23.56 -16.26 50.74
N GLY A 29 23.42 -14.93 50.70
CA GLY A 29 22.71 -14.13 51.70
C GLY A 29 21.37 -13.60 51.14
N PRO A 30 20.31 -13.45 51.95
CA PRO A 30 18.96 -13.17 51.47
C PRO A 30 18.56 -11.68 51.54
N TRP A 31 17.91 -11.17 50.48
CA TRP A 31 16.94 -10.05 50.46
C TRP A 31 16.54 -9.71 49.01
N PRO A 32 15.48 -8.94 48.74
CA PRO A 32 14.06 -9.03 49.10
C PRO A 32 13.19 -9.33 47.82
N PRO A 33 11.86 -9.50 47.90
CA PRO A 33 11.05 -9.86 46.73
C PRO A 33 10.92 -8.70 45.71
N SER A 34 11.25 -8.97 44.46
CA SER A 34 11.00 -8.10 43.31
C SER A 34 9.50 -8.08 42.94
N PRO A 35 8.92 -6.94 42.50
CA PRO A 35 7.55 -6.90 42.00
C PRO A 35 7.43 -7.64 40.65
N PRO A 36 6.23 -8.09 40.26
CA PRO A 36 6.06 -9.01 39.13
C PRO A 36 6.33 -8.31 37.78
N PRO A 37 6.91 -9.02 36.78
CA PRO A 37 7.29 -8.47 35.49
C PRO A 37 6.09 -8.44 34.53
N LEU A 38 4.96 -7.86 34.96
CA LEU A 38 3.74 -7.82 34.13
C LEU A 38 3.69 -6.59 33.22
N LEU A 39 4.38 -5.50 33.57
CA LEU A 39 4.42 -4.28 32.76
C LEU A 39 5.26 -4.39 31.47
N PRO A 40 6.47 -4.99 31.43
CA PRO A 40 7.26 -5.02 30.21
C PRO A 40 6.70 -5.97 29.14
N LEU A 41 5.95 -7.02 29.54
CA LEU A 41 5.25 -7.89 28.58
C LEU A 41 4.07 -7.20 27.88
N LEU A 42 3.39 -6.26 28.56
CA LEU A 42 2.26 -5.53 28.00
C LEU A 42 2.70 -4.48 26.95
N LEU A 43 3.91 -3.94 27.09
CA LEU A 43 4.48 -3.00 26.12
C LEU A 43 5.01 -3.72 24.87
N LEU A 44 5.53 -4.95 24.99
CA LEU A 44 5.91 -5.76 23.83
C LEU A 44 4.71 -6.23 23.02
N SER A 45 3.57 -6.55 23.65
CA SER A 45 2.35 -6.91 22.90
C SER A 45 1.76 -5.72 22.14
N LEU A 46 1.75 -4.51 22.71
CA LEU A 46 1.32 -3.28 22.00
C LEU A 46 2.24 -2.87 20.85
N GLY A 47 3.54 -3.21 20.91
CA GLY A 47 4.51 -2.93 19.85
C GLY A 47 4.34 -3.80 18.59
N LEU A 48 3.87 -5.04 18.74
CA LEU A 48 3.61 -5.95 17.61
C LEU A 48 2.28 -5.69 16.89
N LEU A 49 1.39 -4.86 17.45
CA LEU A 49 0.13 -4.47 16.79
C LEU A 49 0.27 -3.31 15.78
N HIS A 50 1.47 -2.72 15.65
CA HIS A 50 1.70 -1.57 14.76
C HIS A 50 2.51 -1.90 13.49
N ALA A 51 2.84 -3.17 13.25
CA ALA A 51 3.48 -3.61 12.01
C ALA A 51 2.42 -4.11 11.02
N GLY A 52 1.71 -3.17 10.40
CA GLY A 52 0.70 -3.46 9.41
C GLY A 52 -0.33 -2.36 9.27
N ASP A 53 0.12 -1.11 9.09
CA ASP A 53 -0.77 -0.01 8.70
C ASP A 53 -1.11 -0.16 7.20
N CYS A 54 -1.81 -1.26 6.88
CA CYS A 54 -2.56 -1.35 5.64
C CYS A 54 -3.67 -0.31 5.77
N GLN A 55 -3.47 0.81 5.07
CA GLN A 55 -4.36 1.95 4.96
C GLN A 55 -5.84 1.55 5.10
N GLN A 56 -6.56 2.20 6.02
CA GLN A 56 -7.98 1.96 6.30
C GLN A 56 -8.79 1.68 5.01
N PRO A 57 -9.72 0.70 5.04
CA PRO A 57 -10.57 0.43 3.89
C PRO A 57 -11.27 1.72 3.47
N ALA A 58 -11.04 2.15 2.22
CA ALA A 58 -11.71 3.30 1.65
C ALA A 58 -13.23 3.12 1.88
N GLN A 59 -13.86 4.08 2.55
CA GLN A 59 -15.29 3.99 2.86
C GLN A 59 -16.13 4.00 1.58
N CYS A 60 -17.22 3.24 1.54
CA CYS A 60 -18.17 3.26 0.42
C CYS A 60 -18.72 4.68 0.19
N ARG A 61 -18.54 5.25 -1.01
CA ARG A 61 -18.93 6.63 -1.36
C ARG A 61 -20.22 6.73 -2.19
N ILE A 62 -21.10 5.73 -2.12
CA ILE A 62 -22.34 5.71 -2.91
C ILE A 62 -23.19 6.97 -2.71
N GLN A 63 -23.31 7.47 -1.48
CA GLN A 63 -24.11 8.66 -1.19
C GLN A 63 -23.62 9.88 -1.97
N LYS A 64 -22.29 10.06 -2.07
CA LYS A 64 -21.70 11.13 -2.87
C LYS A 64 -22.06 10.97 -4.35
N CYS A 65 -21.94 9.76 -4.90
CA CYS A 65 -22.32 9.50 -6.29
C CYS A 65 -23.79 9.84 -6.56
N THR A 66 -24.70 9.51 -5.64
CA THR A 66 -26.12 9.84 -5.74
C THR A 66 -26.35 11.35 -5.67
N THR A 67 -25.74 12.04 -4.72
CA THR A 67 -25.87 13.50 -4.56
C THR A 67 -25.37 14.24 -5.79
N ASP A 68 -24.21 13.84 -6.33
CA ASP A 68 -23.65 14.43 -7.54
C ASP A 68 -24.59 14.24 -8.74
N PHE A 69 -25.17 13.05 -8.92
CA PHE A 69 -26.16 12.77 -9.97
C PHE A 69 -27.44 13.62 -9.84
N VAL A 70 -27.97 13.75 -8.62
CA VAL A 70 -29.16 14.60 -8.36
C VAL A 70 -28.84 16.06 -8.66
N SER A 71 -27.66 16.55 -8.28
CA SER A 71 -27.23 17.91 -8.58
C SER A 71 -27.11 18.17 -10.09
N LEU A 72 -26.65 17.17 -10.86
CA LEU A 72 -26.50 17.26 -12.31
C LEU A 72 -27.85 17.20 -13.05
N THR A 73 -28.90 16.69 -12.41
CA THR A 73 -30.21 16.46 -13.06
C THR A 73 -31.31 17.38 -12.56
N SER A 74 -31.18 17.98 -11.37
CA SER A 74 -32.21 18.82 -10.74
C SER A 74 -32.63 20.05 -11.55
N HIS A 75 -31.74 20.56 -12.41
CA HIS A 75 -31.98 21.72 -13.26
C HIS A 75 -32.40 21.34 -14.69
N LEU A 76 -32.40 20.06 -15.04
CA LEU A 76 -32.78 19.59 -16.36
C LEU A 76 -34.32 19.60 -16.49
N ASN A 77 -34.81 20.18 -17.58
CA ASN A 77 -36.25 20.26 -17.84
C ASN A 77 -36.62 19.31 -18.99
N SER A 78 -37.57 18.40 -18.75
CA SER A 78 -38.02 17.44 -19.76
C SER A 78 -38.64 18.08 -21.01
N ALA A 79 -39.02 19.36 -20.94
CA ALA A 79 -39.60 20.10 -22.05
C ALA A 79 -38.58 20.75 -23.01
N THR A 80 -37.27 20.68 -22.70
CA THR A 80 -36.23 21.29 -23.54
C THR A 80 -35.58 20.29 -24.49
N ASP A 81 -35.38 20.69 -25.75
CA ASP A 81 -34.61 19.92 -26.72
C ASP A 81 -33.20 19.65 -26.18
N GLY A 82 -32.79 18.37 -26.18
CA GLY A 82 -31.49 17.93 -25.66
C GLY A 82 -31.49 17.38 -24.24
N PHE A 83 -32.64 17.35 -23.55
CA PHE A 83 -32.78 16.75 -22.21
C PHE A 83 -32.21 15.33 -22.12
N ASP A 84 -32.56 14.45 -23.06
CA ASP A 84 -32.06 13.06 -23.05
C ASP A 84 -30.54 12.99 -23.19
N SER A 85 -29.94 13.88 -23.99
CA SER A 85 -28.48 13.94 -24.15
C SER A 85 -27.80 14.31 -22.83
N ASP A 86 -28.25 15.38 -22.17
CA ASP A 86 -27.64 15.84 -20.92
C ASP A 86 -27.93 14.91 -19.74
N PHE A 87 -29.12 14.32 -19.71
CA PHE A 87 -29.46 13.26 -18.76
C PHE A 87 -28.55 12.04 -18.94
N CYS A 88 -28.32 11.58 -20.18
CA CYS A 88 -27.39 10.49 -20.45
C CYS A 88 -25.93 10.84 -20.08
N LYS A 89 -25.48 12.10 -20.23
CA LYS A 89 -24.16 12.53 -19.76
C LYS A 89 -24.04 12.46 -18.23
N ALA A 90 -25.08 12.86 -17.50
CA ALA A 90 -25.13 12.75 -16.04
C ALA A 90 -25.20 11.28 -15.58
N LEU A 91 -25.97 10.45 -16.29
CA LEU A 91 -26.13 9.04 -15.97
C LEU A 91 -24.84 8.23 -16.22
N ARG A 92 -24.10 8.54 -17.30
CA ARG A 92 -22.74 8.01 -17.53
C ARG A 92 -21.76 8.44 -16.43
N ALA A 93 -21.83 9.69 -15.96
CA ALA A 93 -21.02 10.15 -14.83
C ALA A 93 -21.35 9.38 -13.54
N TYR A 94 -22.63 9.10 -13.29
CA TYR A 94 -23.07 8.33 -12.13
C TYR A 94 -22.58 6.88 -12.19
N ALA A 95 -22.68 6.23 -13.35
CA ALA A 95 -22.13 4.89 -13.60
C ALA A 95 -20.61 4.82 -13.34
N GLY A 96 -19.86 5.81 -13.85
CA GLY A 96 -18.42 5.88 -13.60
C GLY A 96 -18.06 6.14 -12.13
N CYS A 97 -18.90 6.87 -11.38
CA CYS A 97 -18.72 7.07 -9.94
C CYS A 97 -18.93 5.78 -9.16
N THR A 98 -20.02 5.04 -9.43
CA THR A 98 -20.31 3.77 -8.76
C THR A 98 -19.22 2.75 -9.03
N GLN A 99 -18.75 2.63 -10.28
CA GLN A 99 -17.67 1.71 -10.63
C GLN A 99 -16.37 1.96 -9.85
N ARG A 100 -15.98 3.23 -9.66
CA ARG A 100 -14.77 3.62 -8.90
C ARG A 100 -14.85 3.25 -7.42
N THR A 101 -16.04 3.29 -6.82
CA THR A 101 -16.23 2.94 -5.39
C THR A 101 -16.65 1.47 -5.17
N SER A 102 -16.75 0.66 -6.23
CA SER A 102 -17.28 -0.71 -6.18
C SER A 102 -16.63 -1.62 -5.13
N LYS A 103 -15.29 -1.59 -5.02
CA LYS A 103 -14.53 -2.42 -4.06
C LYS A 103 -14.92 -2.13 -2.60
N ALA A 104 -15.12 -0.84 -2.28
CA ALA A 104 -15.52 -0.37 -0.96
C ALA A 104 -17.01 -0.64 -0.65
N CYS A 105 -17.84 -0.81 -1.69
CA CYS A 105 -19.29 -0.90 -1.57
C CYS A 105 -19.87 -2.32 -1.70
N ARG A 106 -19.04 -3.38 -1.66
CA ARG A 106 -19.49 -4.77 -1.89
C ARG A 106 -20.71 -5.20 -1.07
N GLY A 107 -20.77 -4.82 0.20
CA GLY A 107 -21.87 -5.15 1.12
C GLY A 107 -22.92 -4.04 1.29
N ASN A 108 -22.91 -2.99 0.46
CA ASN A 108 -23.82 -1.86 0.61
C ASN A 108 -25.05 -2.04 -0.29
N LEU A 109 -26.25 -2.14 0.32
CA LEU A 109 -27.49 -2.34 -0.44
C LEU A 109 -27.81 -1.15 -1.35
N VAL A 110 -27.64 0.09 -0.87
CA VAL A 110 -27.91 1.32 -1.65
C VAL A 110 -27.06 1.36 -2.93
N TYR A 111 -25.81 0.89 -2.85
CA TYR A 111 -24.93 0.75 -4.01
C TYR A 111 -25.51 -0.21 -5.05
N HIS A 112 -25.93 -1.40 -4.64
CA HIS A 112 -26.48 -2.39 -5.58
C HIS A 112 -27.82 -1.93 -6.17
N SER A 113 -28.67 -1.30 -5.37
CA SER A 113 -29.91 -0.65 -5.85
C SER A 113 -29.61 0.43 -6.88
N ALA A 114 -28.60 1.27 -6.64
CA ALA A 114 -28.18 2.30 -7.57
C ALA A 114 -27.62 1.72 -8.87
N VAL A 115 -26.79 0.67 -8.82
CA VAL A 115 -26.24 0.03 -10.03
C VAL A 115 -27.35 -0.54 -10.92
N LEU A 116 -28.36 -1.17 -10.32
CA LEU A 116 -29.53 -1.65 -11.06
C LEU A 116 -30.34 -0.49 -11.66
N GLY A 117 -30.61 0.55 -10.86
CA GLY A 117 -31.33 1.73 -11.31
C GLY A 117 -30.61 2.48 -12.45
N ILE A 118 -29.28 2.57 -12.41
CA ILE A 118 -28.48 3.15 -13.51
C ILE A 118 -28.68 2.33 -14.79
N SER A 119 -28.61 1.00 -14.72
CA SER A 119 -28.78 0.14 -15.89
C SER A 119 -30.17 0.28 -16.52
N ASP A 120 -31.20 0.40 -15.69
CA ASP A 120 -32.59 0.59 -16.11
C ASP A 120 -32.82 1.96 -16.73
N LEU A 121 -32.31 3.03 -16.11
CA LEU A 121 -32.39 4.37 -16.68
C LEU A 121 -31.64 4.48 -18.02
N MET A 122 -30.52 3.77 -18.18
CA MET A 122 -29.75 3.76 -19.43
C MET A 122 -30.53 3.08 -20.56
N SER A 123 -31.25 1.99 -20.29
CA SER A 123 -32.07 1.31 -21.31
C SER A 123 -33.35 2.09 -21.63
N GLN A 124 -34.02 2.66 -20.63
CA GLN A 124 -35.26 3.42 -20.83
C GLN A 124 -35.08 4.63 -21.76
N ARG A 125 -33.90 5.25 -21.76
CA ARG A 125 -33.57 6.42 -22.56
C ARG A 125 -32.64 6.13 -23.74
N ASN A 126 -32.36 4.86 -24.02
CA ASN A 126 -31.42 4.43 -25.07
C ASN A 126 -30.06 5.16 -24.98
N CYS A 127 -29.55 5.37 -23.77
CA CYS A 127 -28.26 6.01 -23.58
C CYS A 127 -27.13 5.09 -24.08
N SER A 128 -26.23 5.64 -24.89
CA SER A 128 -24.94 4.99 -25.16
C SER A 128 -24.13 4.87 -23.86
N LYS A 129 -23.44 3.73 -23.68
CA LYS A 129 -22.50 3.52 -22.58
C LYS A 129 -21.24 4.37 -22.73
N ASP A 130 -20.85 4.62 -23.97
CA ASP A 130 -19.68 5.44 -24.32
C ASP A 130 -20.12 6.88 -24.65
N GLY A 131 -19.30 7.86 -24.27
CA GLY A 131 -19.51 9.29 -24.57
C GLY A 131 -19.17 10.24 -23.41
N PRO A 132 -19.22 11.55 -23.64
CA PRO A 132 -18.72 12.58 -22.72
C PRO A 132 -19.52 12.63 -21.42
N THR A 133 -18.88 12.44 -20.27
CA THR A 133 -19.58 12.56 -18.97
C THR A 133 -19.75 14.03 -18.57
N SER A 134 -20.77 14.37 -17.78
CA SER A 134 -20.99 15.74 -17.26
C SER A 134 -19.96 16.16 -16.19
N SER A 135 -18.72 15.69 -16.32
CA SER A 135 -17.64 15.96 -15.37
C SER A 135 -17.11 17.38 -15.58
N THR A 136 -16.90 18.10 -14.47
CA THR A 136 -16.11 19.33 -14.43
C THR A 136 -14.60 19.07 -14.53
N ASN A 137 -14.17 17.80 -14.61
CA ASN A 137 -12.77 17.47 -14.76
C ASN A 137 -12.45 17.27 -16.24
N PRO A 138 -11.51 18.03 -16.84
CA PRO A 138 -11.13 17.85 -18.23
C PRO A 138 -10.79 16.38 -18.50
N GLU A 139 -11.31 15.87 -19.62
CA GLU A 139 -11.04 14.53 -20.11
C GLU A 139 -9.58 14.46 -20.53
N VAL A 140 -8.70 14.22 -19.55
CA VAL A 140 -7.32 13.87 -19.83
C VAL A 140 -7.37 12.47 -20.41
N THR A 141 -7.07 12.36 -21.70
CA THR A 141 -6.83 11.08 -22.38
C THR A 141 -5.61 10.43 -21.72
N HIS A 142 -5.85 9.73 -20.62
CA HIS A 142 -4.84 8.94 -19.95
C HIS A 142 -4.67 7.66 -20.74
N ASP A 143 -3.47 7.43 -21.30
CA ASP A 143 -3.06 6.09 -21.68
C ASP A 143 -2.94 5.26 -20.39
N PRO A 144 -3.85 4.29 -20.15
CA PRO A 144 -3.87 3.51 -18.91
C PRO A 144 -2.62 2.62 -18.75
N CYS A 145 -1.85 2.44 -19.83
CA CYS A 145 -0.64 1.62 -19.84
C CYS A 145 0.64 2.43 -19.60
N ASN A 146 0.56 3.77 -19.60
CA ASN A 146 1.73 4.61 -19.39
C ASN A 146 1.79 5.08 -17.93
N TYR A 147 2.70 4.46 -17.17
CA TYR A 147 2.98 4.82 -15.78
C TYR A 147 3.33 6.30 -15.58
N HIS A 148 3.94 6.95 -16.57
CA HIS A 148 4.29 8.37 -16.51
C HIS A 148 3.08 9.29 -16.66
N SER A 149 2.01 8.84 -17.34
CA SER A 149 0.81 9.64 -17.60
C SER A 149 -0.10 9.80 -16.37
N LEU A 150 0.12 9.02 -15.30
CA LEU A 150 -0.58 9.15 -14.02
C LEU A 150 0.04 10.21 -13.08
N GLY A 151 1.33 10.53 -13.27
CA GLY A 151 2.05 11.53 -12.45
C GLY A 151 1.71 12.98 -12.79
N GLY A 152 1.16 13.25 -13.98
CA GLY A 152 0.87 14.60 -14.48
C GLY A 152 -0.26 15.33 -13.75
N LEU A 153 -1.03 14.66 -12.89
CA LEU A 153 -2.17 15.29 -12.18
C LEU A 153 -1.78 16.03 -10.89
N ARG A 154 -0.52 15.94 -10.42
CA ARG A 154 -0.08 16.66 -9.19
C ARG A 154 0.72 17.93 -9.43
N GLU A 155 1.18 18.19 -10.66
CA GLU A 155 2.13 19.27 -10.97
C GLU A 155 1.57 20.26 -12.02
N HIS A 156 0.32 20.71 -11.87
CA HIS A 156 -0.12 21.95 -12.52
C HIS A 156 0.30 23.21 -11.75
N ARG A 157 1.57 23.23 -11.29
CA ARG A 157 2.26 24.42 -10.81
C ARG A 157 3.73 24.39 -11.23
N GLY A 158 3.97 24.60 -12.52
CA GLY A 158 5.21 25.23 -13.02
C GLY A 158 6.54 24.64 -12.56
N GLY A 159 6.67 23.30 -12.53
CA GLY A 159 7.92 22.59 -12.26
C GLY A 159 8.31 21.70 -13.42
N ASP A 160 9.59 21.73 -13.78
CA ASP A 160 10.26 20.97 -14.84
C ASP A 160 9.73 19.54 -15.05
N GLN A 161 9.46 19.17 -16.31
CA GLN A 161 9.00 17.83 -16.72
C GLN A 161 10.15 16.81 -16.69
N SER A 162 10.88 16.76 -15.57
CA SER A 162 11.94 15.78 -15.39
C SER A 162 11.32 14.39 -15.24
N PRO A 163 11.81 13.35 -15.96
CA PRO A 163 11.34 12.00 -15.77
C PRO A 163 11.57 11.56 -14.32
N PRO A 164 10.68 10.73 -13.74
CA PRO A 164 10.83 10.27 -12.37
C PRO A 164 12.18 9.57 -12.19
N ASN A 165 12.89 9.91 -11.12
CA ASN A 165 14.16 9.29 -10.80
C ASN A 165 13.90 7.89 -10.23
N TYR A 166 14.34 6.86 -10.96
CA TYR A 166 14.22 5.45 -10.53
C TYR A 166 15.37 5.07 -9.59
N LEU A 167 15.03 4.39 -8.50
CA LEU A 167 15.99 3.82 -7.56
C LEU A 167 16.04 2.29 -7.73
N PHE A 168 17.24 1.72 -7.62
CA PHE A 168 17.47 0.29 -7.80
C PHE A 168 17.94 -0.34 -6.48
N CYS A 169 17.34 -1.47 -6.11
CA CYS A 169 17.78 -2.32 -5.01
C CYS A 169 17.94 -3.75 -5.53
N GLY A 170 18.97 -4.45 -5.09
CA GLY A 170 19.26 -5.81 -5.57
C GLY A 170 19.85 -6.67 -4.46
N LEU A 171 19.48 -7.95 -4.45
CA LEU A 171 19.99 -8.97 -3.54
C LEU A 171 20.44 -10.18 -4.36
N PHE A 172 21.67 -10.62 -4.19
CA PHE A 172 22.25 -11.70 -5.01
C PHE A 172 23.33 -12.48 -4.24
N GLY A 173 23.59 -13.72 -4.66
CA GLY A 173 24.63 -14.56 -4.07
C GLY A 173 24.45 -14.79 -2.57
N ASP A 174 25.54 -14.68 -1.80
CA ASP A 174 25.58 -14.76 -0.35
C ASP A 174 25.60 -13.38 0.31
N PRO A 175 24.51 -12.98 0.97
CA PRO A 175 23.63 -12.04 0.31
C PRO A 175 24.34 -10.70 0.15
N HIS A 176 24.76 -10.44 -1.09
CA HIS A 176 25.23 -9.15 -1.51
C HIS A 176 24.02 -8.26 -1.77
N LEU A 177 23.90 -7.21 -0.96
CA LEU A 177 22.83 -6.23 -1.03
C LEU A 177 23.36 -4.95 -1.69
N ARG A 178 22.76 -4.57 -2.82
CA ARG A 178 22.83 -3.20 -3.37
C ARG A 178 21.62 -2.43 -2.85
N THR A 179 21.85 -1.44 -2.00
CA THR A 179 20.79 -0.57 -1.46
C THR A 179 20.30 0.44 -2.51
N PHE A 180 19.16 1.10 -2.26
CA PHE A 180 18.66 2.20 -3.09
C PHE A 180 19.60 3.41 -3.20
N LYS A 181 20.62 3.49 -2.35
CA LYS A 181 21.68 4.53 -2.39
C LYS A 181 22.95 4.04 -3.08
N ASP A 182 22.87 2.91 -3.79
CA ASP A 182 24.00 2.26 -4.47
C ASP A 182 25.16 1.82 -3.55
N HIS A 183 24.92 1.70 -2.24
CA HIS A 183 25.86 1.04 -1.34
C HIS A 183 25.76 -0.47 -1.47
N PHE A 184 26.92 -1.13 -1.52
CA PHE A 184 27.06 -2.58 -1.55
C PHE A 184 27.43 -3.10 -0.17
N GLN A 185 26.76 -4.17 0.27
CA GLN A 185 27.00 -4.83 1.55
C GLN A 185 27.00 -6.33 1.35
N THR A 186 27.82 -7.05 2.10
CA THR A 186 27.72 -8.51 2.22
C THR A 186 27.12 -8.82 3.57
N CYS A 187 25.92 -9.39 3.58
CA CYS A 187 25.17 -9.62 4.80
C CYS A 187 25.23 -11.08 5.23
N LYS A 188 25.30 -11.34 6.53
CA LYS A 188 24.95 -12.65 7.11
C LYS A 188 23.57 -12.52 7.75
N VAL A 189 22.54 -12.88 7.00
CA VAL A 189 21.16 -12.89 7.49
C VAL A 189 20.59 -14.27 7.22
N GLU A 190 20.13 -14.94 8.28
CA GLU A 190 19.44 -16.22 8.24
C GLU A 190 17.97 -16.00 8.61
N GLY A 191 17.08 -16.76 7.98
CA GLY A 191 15.64 -16.63 8.17
C GLY A 191 15.04 -15.50 7.34
N ALA A 192 13.81 -15.12 7.69
CA ALA A 192 13.02 -14.16 6.93
C ALA A 192 13.28 -12.72 7.38
N TRP A 193 13.49 -11.81 6.44
CA TRP A 193 13.73 -10.39 6.72
C TRP A 193 13.17 -9.48 5.61
N PRO A 194 12.77 -8.24 5.94
CA PRO A 194 12.19 -7.31 4.97
C PRO A 194 13.27 -6.62 4.13
N LEU A 195 13.25 -6.86 2.81
CA LEU A 195 14.11 -6.15 1.85
C LEU A 195 13.53 -4.77 1.50
N ILE A 196 12.20 -4.69 1.37
CA ILE A 196 11.46 -3.44 1.17
C ILE A 196 10.24 -3.50 2.09
N ASP A 197 9.99 -2.43 2.83
CA ASP A 197 8.77 -2.30 3.63
C ASP A 197 8.33 -0.83 3.61
N ASN A 198 7.32 -0.52 2.78
CA ASN A 198 6.76 0.82 2.67
C ASN A 198 5.26 0.76 2.40
N ASN A 199 4.61 1.92 2.41
CA ASN A 199 3.15 2.05 2.28
C ASN A 199 2.54 1.51 0.97
N TYR A 200 3.37 1.13 -0.02
CA TYR A 200 2.94 0.69 -1.34
C TYR A 200 3.41 -0.74 -1.67
N LEU A 201 4.55 -1.16 -1.12
CA LEU A 201 5.21 -2.40 -1.48
C LEU A 201 5.93 -2.98 -0.27
N SER A 202 5.66 -4.25 0.01
CA SER A 202 6.43 -5.05 0.95
C SER A 202 7.09 -6.22 0.22
N VAL A 203 8.41 -6.36 0.36
CA VAL A 203 9.22 -7.46 -0.17
C VAL A 203 9.95 -8.11 0.98
N GLN A 204 9.62 -9.36 1.26
CA GLN A 204 10.25 -10.18 2.28
C GLN A 204 11.04 -11.29 1.62
N VAL A 205 12.24 -11.53 2.11
CA VAL A 205 13.12 -12.60 1.62
C VAL A 205 13.47 -13.54 2.76
N THR A 206 13.68 -14.80 2.46
CA THR A 206 14.18 -15.80 3.42
C THR A 206 15.52 -16.32 2.93
N ASN A 207 16.50 -16.28 3.82
CA ASN A 207 17.85 -16.77 3.55
C ASN A 207 18.14 -18.00 4.42
N VAL A 208 18.87 -18.95 3.86
CA VAL A 208 19.31 -20.16 4.55
C VAL A 208 20.83 -20.31 4.44
N PRO A 209 21.52 -20.92 5.41
CA PRO A 209 22.95 -21.21 5.26
C PRO A 209 23.20 -22.06 4.03
N VAL A 210 24.25 -21.74 3.26
CA VAL A 210 24.62 -22.52 2.07
C VAL A 210 25.01 -23.95 2.46
N VAL A 211 25.69 -24.09 3.59
CA VAL A 211 25.95 -25.37 4.27
C VAL A 211 25.75 -25.19 5.78
N PRO A 212 25.38 -26.25 6.52
CA PRO A 212 25.23 -26.18 7.97
C PRO A 212 26.49 -25.63 8.66
N GLY A 213 26.33 -24.62 9.51
CA GLY A 213 27.42 -23.96 10.23
C GLY A 213 28.18 -22.88 9.46
N SER A 214 27.87 -22.64 8.19
CA SER A 214 28.51 -21.57 7.41
C SER A 214 28.05 -20.17 7.83
N SER A 215 28.93 -19.18 7.67
CA SER A 215 28.54 -17.76 7.71
C SER A 215 27.89 -17.28 6.42
N ALA A 216 28.07 -17.98 5.31
CA ALA A 216 27.44 -17.67 4.03
C ALA A 216 26.00 -18.19 4.01
N THR A 217 25.05 -17.30 3.74
CA THR A 217 23.65 -17.65 3.52
C THR A 217 23.25 -17.40 2.07
N ALA A 218 22.11 -17.90 1.60
CA ALA A 218 21.59 -17.63 0.26
C ALA A 218 20.06 -17.52 0.31
N THR A 219 19.47 -16.69 -0.56
CA THR A 219 18.02 -16.50 -0.62
C THR A 219 17.34 -17.70 -1.26
N ASN A 220 16.41 -18.34 -0.54
CA ASN A 220 15.63 -19.46 -1.06
C ASN A 220 14.16 -19.11 -1.36
N LYS A 221 13.67 -17.99 -0.82
CA LYS A 221 12.29 -17.54 -1.00
C LYS A 221 12.23 -16.02 -1.03
N ALA A 222 11.42 -15.49 -1.93
CA ALA A 222 11.01 -14.09 -1.97
C ALA A 222 9.48 -14.00 -1.98
N SER A 223 8.92 -13.02 -1.29
CA SER A 223 7.48 -12.78 -1.21
C SER A 223 7.22 -11.28 -1.39
N THR A 224 6.32 -10.96 -2.32
CA THR A 224 5.99 -9.58 -2.69
C THR A 224 4.52 -9.32 -2.43
N LEU A 225 4.22 -8.23 -1.73
CA LEU A 225 2.87 -7.76 -1.44
C LEU A 225 2.74 -6.33 -1.96
N LEU A 226 1.77 -6.12 -2.86
CA LEU A 226 1.36 -4.78 -3.27
C LEU A 226 0.29 -4.30 -2.29
N CYS A 227 0.57 -3.20 -1.59
CA CYS A 227 -0.28 -2.64 -0.55
C CYS A 227 -1.35 -1.69 -1.13
#